data_AF-A0A971GHS7-F1
#
_entry.id   AF-A0A971GHS7-F1
#
_cell.length_a   1.000
_cell.length_b   1.000
_cell.length_c   1.000
_cell.angle_alpha   90.00
_cell.angle_beta   90.00
_cell.angle_gamma   90.00
#
_symmetry.space_group_name_H-M   'P 1'
#
loop_
_entity.id
_entity.type
_entity.pdbx_description
1 polymer ?
#
loop_
_entity_poly.entity_id
_entity_poly.type
_entity_poly.pdbx_seq_one_letter_code
_entity_poly.pdbx_strand_id
1 'polypeptide(L)'
;RMSKKNIMSVIVPVFEVEEGEASLNYGLGTTTGNLDVALEKFSRLLPKLVSLAAEEKALRLMAVEIERTRRRVNALEHVLIPSFQETIRYITMKLDEQERATLSRLMRIKEIVRSH
;
A
#
# COMPACT_ATOMS: atom_id res chain seq x y z
N ARG A 1 19.49 -18.89 -5.23
CA ARG A 1 19.64 -17.43 -5.42
C ARG A 1 18.40 -16.69 -4.90
N MET A 2 18.56 -15.51 -4.32
CA MET A 2 17.43 -14.68 -3.87
C MET A 2 17.29 -13.48 -4.82
N SER A 3 16.19 -13.43 -5.57
CA SER A 3 15.83 -12.28 -6.40
C SER A 3 14.64 -11.53 -5.80
N LYS A 4 14.44 -10.29 -6.20
CA LYS A 4 13.35 -9.43 -5.72
C LYS A 4 12.49 -9.04 -6.92
N LYS A 5 11.19 -9.27 -6.84
CA LYS A 5 10.22 -8.88 -7.87
C LYS A 5 9.32 -7.79 -7.31
N ASN A 6 9.13 -6.71 -8.06
CA ASN A 6 8.19 -5.65 -7.69
C ASN A 6 6.82 -5.97 -8.29
N ILE A 7 5.79 -6.06 -7.45
CA ILE A 7 4.40 -6.19 -7.87
C ILE A 7 3.60 -5.16 -7.07
N MET A 8 2.94 -4.23 -7.75
CA MET A 8 2.10 -3.17 -7.13
C MET A 8 2.83 -2.36 -6.05
N SER A 9 4.09 -1.96 -6.32
CA SER A 9 4.97 -1.23 -5.39
C SER A 9 5.38 -2.01 -4.14
N VAL A 10 5.07 -3.31 -4.07
CA VAL A 10 5.51 -4.22 -3.02
C VAL A 10 6.67 -5.07 -3.56
N ILE A 11 7.81 -5.02 -2.86
CA ILE A 11 8.98 -5.84 -3.19
C ILE A 11 8.78 -7.23 -2.58
N VAL A 12 8.55 -8.21 -3.44
CA VAL A 12 8.35 -9.61 -3.07
C VAL A 12 9.65 -10.40 -3.28
N PRO A 13 10.12 -11.19 -2.29
CA PRO A 13 11.26 -12.06 -2.48
C PRO A 13 10.88 -13.28 -3.32
N VAL A 14 11.73 -13.62 -4.28
CA VAL A 14 11.65 -14.86 -5.08
C VAL A 14 12.89 -15.69 -4.77
N PHE A 15 12.67 -16.93 -4.38
CA PHE A 15 13.74 -17.85 -4.03
C PHE A 15 13.90 -18.88 -5.15
N GLU A 16 15.09 -18.93 -5.74
CA GLU A 16 15.52 -20.01 -6.62
C GLU A 16 16.37 -20.96 -5.78
N VAL A 17 15.89 -22.18 -5.54
CA VAL A 17 16.67 -23.21 -4.88
C VAL A 17 17.51 -23.89 -5.96
N GLU A 18 18.83 -23.75 -5.89
CA GLU A 18 19.74 -24.59 -6.69
C GLU A 18 19.80 -25.95 -5.99
N GLU A 19 19.45 -27.02 -6.71
CA GLU A 19 19.67 -28.40 -6.25
C GLU A 19 21.18 -28.66 -6.26
N GLY A 20 21.88 -28.26 -5.19
CA GLY A 20 23.26 -28.70 -4.97
C GLY A 20 23.27 -30.20 -4.76
N GLU A 21 24.24 -30.89 -5.38
CA GLU A 21 24.47 -32.32 -5.20
C GLU A 21 24.41 -32.66 -3.71
N ALA A 22 23.48 -33.55 -3.34
CA ALA A 22 23.36 -34.05 -1.99
C ALA A 22 24.64 -34.80 -1.64
N SER A 23 25.62 -34.10 -1.07
CA SER A 23 26.73 -34.76 -0.40
C SER A 23 26.12 -35.60 0.72
N LEU A 24 26.16 -36.93 0.55
CA LEU A 24 25.77 -37.84 1.62
C LEU A 24 26.76 -37.62 2.77
N ASN A 25 26.37 -36.78 3.74
CA ASN A 25 27.16 -36.50 4.93
C ASN A 25 27.05 -37.63 5.99
N TYR A 26 26.59 -38.82 5.59
CA TYR A 26 26.44 -40.00 6.44
C TYR A 26 27.20 -41.20 5.84
N GLY A 27 27.69 -42.08 6.72
CA GLY A 27 28.39 -43.30 6.31
C GLY A 27 27.42 -44.31 5.69
N LEU A 28 27.58 -44.57 4.39
CA LEU A 28 26.80 -45.59 3.66
C LEU A 28 26.90 -47.01 4.27
N GLY A 29 27.91 -47.27 5.11
CA GLY A 29 28.11 -48.57 5.78
C GLY A 29 27.49 -48.69 7.17
N THR A 30 27.07 -47.60 7.82
CA THR A 30 26.59 -47.62 9.22
C THR A 30 25.10 -47.28 9.38
N THR A 31 24.45 -46.86 8.29
CA THR A 31 23.11 -46.28 8.33
C THR A 31 22.10 -47.19 7.60
N THR A 32 20.90 -47.34 8.18
CA THR A 32 19.77 -48.05 7.56
C THR A 32 19.28 -47.34 6.30
N GLY A 33 19.07 -48.08 5.20
CA GLY A 33 18.58 -47.54 3.91
C GLY A 33 17.20 -46.86 3.93
N ASN A 34 16.46 -46.95 5.03
CA ASN A 34 15.26 -46.13 5.26
C ASN A 34 15.60 -44.64 5.38
N LEU A 35 16.80 -44.28 5.84
CA LEU A 35 17.24 -42.90 5.94
C LEU A 35 17.46 -42.29 4.54
N ASP A 36 18.04 -43.04 3.61
CA ASP A 36 18.26 -42.62 2.22
C ASP A 36 16.94 -42.27 1.54
N VAL A 37 15.91 -43.14 1.70
CA VAL A 37 14.57 -42.92 1.15
C VAL A 37 13.90 -41.68 1.78
N ALA A 38 14.09 -41.45 3.08
CA ALA A 38 13.56 -40.25 3.74
C ALA A 38 14.27 -38.98 3.26
N LEU A 39 15.59 -39.02 3.08
CA LEU A 39 16.39 -37.91 2.59
C LEU A 39 16.04 -37.54 1.16
N GLU A 40 15.83 -38.53 0.28
CA GLU A 40 15.40 -38.29 -1.10
C GLU A 40 14.02 -37.61 -1.15
N LYS A 41 13.06 -38.09 -0.35
CA LYS A 41 11.73 -37.47 -0.23
C LYS A 41 11.82 -36.04 0.31
N PHE A 42 12.69 -35.79 1.29
CA PHE A 42 12.88 -34.47 1.87
C PHE A 42 13.50 -33.50 0.85
N SER A 43 14.53 -33.94 0.12
CA SER A 43 15.15 -33.18 -0.97
C SER A 43 14.13 -32.74 -2.02
N ARG A 44 13.20 -33.63 -2.41
CA ARG A 44 12.12 -33.30 -3.35
C ARG A 44 11.06 -32.35 -2.80
N LEU A 45 10.87 -32.29 -1.48
CA LEU A 45 9.87 -31.42 -0.83
C LEU A 45 10.42 -30.01 -0.51
N LEU A 46 11.71 -29.88 -0.25
CA LEU A 46 12.35 -28.62 0.12
C LEU A 46 12.06 -27.47 -0.87
N PRO A 47 12.18 -27.63 -2.20
CA PRO A 47 11.89 -26.55 -3.14
C PRO A 47 10.44 -26.06 -3.05
N LYS A 48 9.48 -26.98 -2.86
CA LYS A 48 8.04 -26.64 -2.74
C LYS A 48 7.74 -25.89 -1.44
N LEU A 49 8.43 -26.23 -0.36
CA LEU A 49 8.25 -25.55 0.92
C LEU A 49 8.82 -24.12 0.86
N VAL A 50 9.96 -23.95 0.18
CA VAL A 50 10.56 -22.63 -0.05
C VAL A 50 9.67 -21.76 -0.95
N SER A 51 9.09 -22.32 -2.02
CA SER A 51 8.18 -21.57 -2.90
C SER A 51 6.91 -21.14 -2.16
N LEU A 52 6.32 -22.05 -1.36
CA LEU A 52 5.13 -21.75 -0.56
C LEU A 52 5.40 -20.61 0.45
N ALA A 53 6.53 -20.68 1.16
CA ALA A 53 6.92 -19.63 2.11
C ALA A 53 7.13 -18.27 1.42
N ALA A 54 7.65 -18.27 0.20
CA ALA A 54 7.81 -17.07 -0.62
C ALA A 54 6.45 -16.43 -0.96
N GLU A 55 5.51 -17.23 -1.44
CA GLU A 55 4.16 -16.79 -1.79
C GLU A 55 3.37 -16.31 -0.57
N GLU A 56 3.46 -17.03 0.56
CA GLU A 56 2.82 -16.61 1.80
C GLU A 56 3.36 -15.26 2.29
N LYS A 57 4.68 -15.07 2.19
CA LYS A 57 5.30 -13.78 2.54
C LYS A 57 4.84 -12.67 1.61
N ALA A 58 4.71 -12.95 0.32
CA ALA A 58 4.18 -12.01 -0.67
C ALA A 58 2.75 -11.58 -0.30
N LEU A 59 1.89 -12.54 0.01
CA LEU A 59 0.50 -12.30 0.37
C LEU A 59 0.37 -11.46 1.63
N ARG A 60 1.16 -11.73 2.67
CA ARG A 60 1.19 -10.91 3.89
C ARG A 60 1.61 -9.46 3.61
N LEU A 61 2.63 -9.25 2.77
CA LEU A 61 3.07 -7.90 2.41
C LEU A 61 2.01 -7.15 1.60
N MET A 62 1.36 -7.83 0.65
CA MET A 62 0.27 -7.25 -0.14
C MET A 62 -0.93 -6.89 0.74
N ALA A 63 -1.32 -7.74 1.70
CA ALA A 63 -2.42 -7.46 2.61
C ALA A 63 -2.18 -6.16 3.41
N VAL A 64 -0.97 -5.96 3.93
CA VAL A 64 -0.61 -4.73 4.66
C VAL A 64 -0.72 -3.50 3.76
N GLU A 65 -0.29 -3.59 2.50
CA GLU A 65 -0.37 -2.46 1.58
C GLU A 65 -1.83 -2.15 1.17
N ILE A 66 -2.68 -3.17 1.02
CA ILE A 66 -4.12 -3.00 0.79
C ILE A 66 -4.78 -2.31 1.99
N GLU A 67 -4.41 -2.66 3.22
CA GLU A 67 -4.93 -1.96 4.41
C GLU A 67 -4.50 -0.49 4.44
N ARG A 68 -3.24 -0.20 4.09
CA ARG A 68 -2.75 1.18 4.02
C ARG A 68 -3.50 2.01 2.99
N THR A 69 -3.72 1.47 1.80
CA THR A 69 -4.49 2.18 0.76
C THR A 69 -5.94 2.38 1.20
N ARG A 70 -6.59 1.38 1.81
CA ARG A 70 -7.94 1.53 2.40
C ARG A 70 -8.01 2.63 3.46
N ARG A 71 -7.05 2.68 4.40
CA ARG A 71 -7.01 3.74 5.43
C ARG A 71 -6.84 5.13 4.80
N ARG A 72 -6.04 5.24 3.74
CA ARG A 72 -5.85 6.52 3.01
C ARG A 72 -7.13 6.96 2.30
N VAL A 73 -7.83 6.04 1.64
CA VAL A 73 -9.14 6.34 1.02
C VAL A 73 -10.13 6.82 2.07
N ASN A 74 -10.23 6.12 3.21
CA ASN A 74 -11.13 6.50 4.29
C ASN A 74 -10.84 7.90 4.85
N ALA A 75 -9.56 8.25 5.03
CA ALA A 75 -9.17 9.59 5.47
C ALA A 75 -9.50 10.68 4.43
N LEU A 76 -9.38 10.36 3.14
CA LEU A 76 -9.77 11.28 2.07
C LEU A 76 -11.27 11.53 2.07
N GLU A 77 -12.07 10.46 2.12
CA GLU A 77 -13.53 10.52 2.01
C GLU A 77 -14.19 11.19 3.21
N HIS A 78 -13.73 10.86 4.43
CA HIS A 78 -14.43 11.28 5.64
C HIS A 78 -13.80 12.47 6.37
N VAL A 79 -12.58 12.89 6.01
CA VAL A 79 -11.91 14.03 6.67
C VAL A 79 -11.55 15.12 5.67
N LEU A 80 -10.77 14.79 4.64
CA LEU A 80 -10.23 15.81 3.73
C LEU A 80 -11.29 16.39 2.80
N ILE A 81 -12.11 15.56 2.15
CA ILE A 81 -13.16 16.05 1.24
C ILE A 81 -14.16 16.95 1.97
N PRO A 82 -14.74 16.56 3.13
CA PRO A 82 -15.64 17.44 3.87
C PRO A 82 -14.99 18.75 4.31
N SER A 83 -13.74 18.71 4.79
CA SER A 83 -13.00 19.91 5.21
C SER A 83 -12.76 20.87 4.03
N PHE A 84 -12.44 20.35 2.85
CA PHE A 84 -12.29 21.18 1.66
C PHE A 84 -13.62 21.78 1.20
N GLN A 85 -14.72 21.02 1.25
CA GLN A 85 -16.05 21.55 0.92
C GLN A 85 -16.46 22.68 1.87
N GLU A 86 -16.18 22.54 3.17
CA GLU A 86 -16.42 23.61 4.14
C GLU A 86 -15.55 24.85 3.87
N THR A 87 -14.28 24.64 3.53
CA THR A 87 -13.35 25.73 3.18
C THR A 87 -13.83 26.49 1.93
N ILE A 88 -14.29 25.77 0.90
CA ILE A 88 -14.86 26.39 -0.32
C ILE A 88 -16.11 27.21 0.03
N ARG A 89 -17.01 26.67 0.87
CA ARG A 89 -18.20 27.38 1.33
C ARG A 89 -17.85 28.64 2.13
N TYR A 90 -16.82 28.57 2.96
CA TYR A 90 -16.34 29.72 3.73
C TYR A 90 -15.80 30.82 2.82
N ILE A 91 -14.96 30.47 1.84
CA ILE A 91 -14.39 31.43 0.89
C ILE A 91 -15.48 32.10 0.07
N THR A 92 -16.41 31.32 -0.49
CA THR A 92 -17.54 31.85 -1.29
C THR A 92 -18.41 32.79 -0.47
N MET A 93 -18.78 32.42 0.76
CA MET A 93 -19.55 33.29 1.65
C MET A 93 -18.82 34.61 1.96
N LYS A 94 -17.50 34.59 2.13
CA LYS A 94 -16.70 35.81 2.39
C LYS A 94 -16.60 36.72 1.16
N LEU A 95 -16.50 36.14 -0.03
CA LEU A 95 -16.50 36.90 -1.28
C LEU A 95 -17.85 37.57 -1.52
N ASP A 96 -18.95 36.84 -1.35
CA ASP A 96 -20.32 37.38 -1.49
C ASP A 96 -20.59 38.52 -0.49
N GLU A 97 -20.07 38.40 0.73
CA GLU A 97 -20.20 39.45 1.75
C GLU A 97 -19.38 40.70 1.38
N GLN A 98 -18.16 40.52 0.84
CA GLN A 98 -17.38 41.64 0.32
C GLN A 98 -18.08 42.34 -0.83
N GLU A 99 -18.67 41.59 -1.76
CA GLU A 99 -19.39 42.16 -2.90
C GLU A 99 -20.66 42.92 -2.46
N ARG A 100 -21.40 42.40 -1.48
CA ARG A 100 -22.54 43.13 -0.89
C ARG A 100 -22.10 44.42 -0.20
N ALA A 101 -21.00 44.38 0.55
CA ALA A 101 -20.46 45.56 1.23
C ALA A 101 -20.00 46.65 0.24
N THR A 102 -19.39 46.27 -0.90
CA THR A 102 -19.00 47.23 -1.93
C THR A 102 -20.20 47.81 -2.66
N LEU A 103 -21.23 47.02 -2.98
CA LEU A 103 -22.47 47.50 -3.59
C LEU A 103 -23.21 48.52 -2.71
N SER A 104 -23.37 48.21 -1.42
CA SER A 104 -23.98 49.13 -0.46
C SER A 104 -23.22 50.45 -0.36
N ARG A 105 -21.88 50.38 -0.34
CA ARG A 105 -21.01 51.57 -0.35
C ARG A 105 -21.22 52.42 -1.62
N LEU A 106 -21.31 51.80 -2.78
CA LEU A 106 -21.58 52.49 -4.06
C LEU A 106 -22.96 53.14 -4.10
N MET A 107 -24.00 52.45 -3.60
CA MET A 107 -25.35 53.02 -3.51
C MET A 107 -25.38 54.27 -2.62
N ARG A 108 -24.71 54.23 -1.47
CA ARG A 108 -24.64 55.37 -0.55
C ARG A 108 -23.93 56.58 -1.14
N ILE A 109 -22.85 56.36 -1.88
CA ILE A 109 -22.14 57.42 -2.63
C ILE A 109 -23.08 58.02 -3.69
N LYS A 110 -23.81 57.18 -4.42
CA LYS A 110 -24.76 57.63 -5.44
C LYS A 110 -25.89 58.48 -4.86
N GLU A 111 -26.42 58.15 -3.69
CA GLU A 111 -27.44 58.95 -2.99
C GLU A 111 -26.92 60.34 -2.62
N ILE A 112 -25.70 60.43 -2.07
CA ILE A 112 -25.08 61.70 -1.70
C ILE A 112 -24.90 62.60 -2.94
N VAL A 113 -24.37 62.06 -4.04
CA VAL A 113 -24.15 62.79 -5.29
C VAL A 113 -25.47 63.30 -5.90
N ARG A 114 -26.58 62.58 -5.73
CA ARG A 114 -27.89 62.95 -6.28
C ARG A 114 -28.66 63.96 -5.42
N SER A 115 -28.23 64.14 -4.16
CA SER A 115 -28.81 65.08 -3.19
C SER A 115 -28.15 66.46 -3.21
N HIS A 116 -27.01 66.59 -3.89
CA HIS A 116 -26.40 67.85 -4.31
C HIS A 116 -26.84 68.19 -5.74
#